data_AF-X5J9E3-F1
#
_entry.id   AF-X5J9E3-F1
#
_cell.length_a   1.000
_cell.length_b   1.000
_cell.length_c   1.000
_cell.angle_alpha   90.00
_cell.angle_beta   90.00
_cell.angle_gamma   90.00
#
_symmetry.space_group_name_H-M   'P 1'
#
loop_
_entity.id
_entity.type
_entity.pdbx_description
1 polymer ?
#
loop_
_entity_poly.entity_id
_entity_poly.type
_entity_poly.pdbx_seq_one_letter_code
_entity_poly.pdbx_strand_id
1 'polypeptide(L)'
;MFFRIVKIVSKLLGMACILELVREKLAVLIYTFQHSLKKKAKKVGWILLIFSTAFILFGLGLRFLLLGLACWLNQIFESNYIGFLMVALFCFLMVAAVLLMLRSHINDQVADQEKITDG
;
A
#
# COMPACT_ATOMS: atom_id res chain seq x y z
N MET A 1 20.74 -17.48 60.03
CA MET A 1 20.17 -17.80 58.70
C MET A 1 18.83 -17.11 58.42
N PHE A 2 17.93 -16.99 59.40
CA PHE A 2 16.58 -16.42 59.24
C PHE A 2 16.53 -15.00 58.64
N PHE A 3 17.41 -14.09 59.10
CA PHE A 3 17.48 -12.71 58.60
C PHE A 3 17.82 -12.58 57.10
N ARG A 4 18.60 -13.51 56.54
CA ARG A 4 18.91 -13.51 55.10
C ARG A 4 17.68 -13.88 54.26
N ILE A 5 16.88 -14.82 54.74
CA ILE A 5 15.66 -15.28 54.08
C ILE A 5 14.64 -14.14 54.03
N VAL A 6 14.43 -13.45 55.16
CA VAL A 6 13.52 -12.29 55.24
C VAL A 6 13.93 -11.16 54.29
N LYS A 7 15.23 -10.87 54.17
CA LYS A 7 15.75 -9.85 53.24
C LYS A 7 15.53 -10.20 51.76
N ILE A 8 15.64 -11.49 51.42
CA ILE A 8 15.41 -11.99 50.06
C ILE A 8 13.92 -11.90 49.70
N VAL A 9 13.04 -12.35 50.61
CA VAL A 9 11.58 -12.31 50.40
C VAL A 9 11.07 -10.87 50.27
N SER A 10 11.58 -9.94 51.08
CA SER A 10 11.21 -8.52 51.00
C SER A 10 11.64 -7.86 49.67
N LYS A 11 12.84 -8.20 49.15
CA LYS A 11 13.26 -7.77 47.81
C LYS A 11 12.41 -8.34 46.69
N LEU A 12 12.01 -9.61 46.80
CA LEU A 12 11.14 -10.29 45.83
C LEU A 12 9.74 -9.67 45.77
N LEU A 13 9.16 -9.33 46.93
CA LEU A 13 7.88 -8.62 47.01
C LEU A 13 7.96 -7.23 46.40
N GLY A 14 9.05 -6.48 46.67
CA GLY A 14 9.28 -5.17 46.04
C GLY A 14 9.39 -5.25 44.52
N MET A 15 10.13 -6.24 43.99
CA MET A 15 10.21 -6.48 42.55
C MET A 15 8.87 -6.89 41.94
N ALA A 16 8.11 -7.78 42.58
CA ALA A 16 6.80 -8.21 42.10
C ALA A 16 5.81 -7.03 42.01
N CYS A 17 5.82 -6.15 43.01
CA CYS A 17 4.96 -4.97 43.06
C CYS A 17 5.29 -3.97 41.92
N ILE A 18 6.58 -3.75 41.65
CA ILE A 18 7.03 -2.91 40.51
C ILE A 18 6.60 -3.55 39.18
N LEU A 19 6.74 -4.88 39.05
CA LEU A 19 6.38 -5.63 37.85
C LEU A 19 4.87 -5.53 37.55
N GLU A 20 4.04 -5.55 38.59
CA GLU A 20 2.60 -5.43 38.50
C GLU A 20 2.18 -4.02 38.08
N LEU A 21 2.80 -2.98 38.67
CA LEU A 21 2.61 -1.58 38.27
C LEU A 21 3.01 -1.35 36.80
N VAL A 22 4.14 -1.91 36.37
CA VAL A 22 4.63 -1.81 34.99
C VAL A 22 3.69 -2.54 34.03
N ARG A 23 3.17 -3.71 34.40
CA ARG A 23 2.16 -4.44 33.60
C ARG A 23 0.89 -3.62 33.41
N GLU A 24 0.40 -2.95 34.45
CA GLU A 24 -0.81 -2.15 34.37
C GLU A 24 -0.62 -0.94 33.43
N LYS A 25 0.52 -0.25 33.53
CA LYS A 25 0.87 0.86 32.62
C LYS A 25 1.04 0.40 31.17
N LEU A 26 1.68 -0.75 30.95
CA LEU A 26 1.81 -1.36 29.62
C LEU A 26 0.45 -1.73 29.03
N ALA A 27 -0.46 -2.31 29.83
CA ALA A 27 -1.80 -2.67 29.38
C ALA A 27 -2.60 -1.42 28.92
N VAL A 28 -2.54 -0.33 29.68
CA VAL A 28 -3.18 0.94 29.32
C VAL A 28 -2.57 1.53 28.03
N LEU A 29 -1.25 1.43 27.88
CA LEU A 29 -0.54 1.93 26.69
C LEU A 29 -0.93 1.12 25.44
N ILE A 30 -0.94 -0.21 25.55
CA ILE A 30 -1.35 -1.12 24.46
C ILE A 30 -2.81 -0.85 24.06
N TYR A 31 -3.71 -0.67 25.02
CA TYR A 31 -5.11 -0.36 24.76
C TYR A 31 -5.27 0.96 24.01
N THR A 32 -4.58 2.01 24.47
CA THR A 32 -4.59 3.32 23.81
C THR A 32 -4.03 3.24 22.39
N PHE A 33 -2.95 2.48 22.21
CA PHE A 33 -2.31 2.30 20.91
C PHE A 33 -3.20 1.54 19.94
N GLN A 34 -3.82 0.43 20.37
CA GLN A 34 -4.80 -0.31 19.55
C GLN A 34 -5.98 0.57 19.15
N HIS A 35 -6.51 1.37 20.07
CA HIS A 35 -7.63 2.25 19.77
C HIS A 35 -7.25 3.34 18.73
N SER A 36 -6.06 3.92 18.86
CA SER A 36 -5.52 4.88 17.89
C SER A 36 -5.29 4.24 16.51
N LEU A 37 -4.69 3.04 16.48
CA LEU A 37 -4.50 2.27 15.25
C LEU A 37 -5.83 1.90 14.60
N LYS A 38 -6.83 1.45 15.36
CA LYS A 38 -8.15 1.10 14.83
C LYS A 38 -8.86 2.31 14.22
N LYS A 39 -8.74 3.49 14.83
CA LYS A 39 -9.25 4.75 14.25
C LYS A 39 -8.53 5.12 12.95
N LYS A 40 -7.19 5.06 12.93
CA LYS A 40 -6.40 5.33 11.72
C LYS A 40 -6.69 4.32 10.60
N ALA A 41 -6.73 3.03 10.92
CA ALA A 41 -7.04 1.95 9.98
C ALA A 41 -8.45 2.09 9.39
N LYS A 42 -9.44 2.48 10.20
CA LYS A 42 -10.78 2.79 9.68
C LYS A 42 -10.72 3.94 8.68
N LYS A 43 -10.03 5.04 8.99
CA LYS A 43 -9.89 6.19 8.08
C LYS A 43 -9.20 5.79 6.77
N VAL A 44 -8.09 5.05 6.86
CA VAL A 44 -7.34 4.56 5.68
C VAL A 44 -8.19 3.59 4.86
N GLY A 45 -8.91 2.68 5.51
CA GLY A 45 -9.81 1.73 4.84
C GLY A 45 -10.90 2.43 4.05
N TRP A 46 -11.52 3.48 4.61
CA TRP A 46 -12.52 4.29 3.89
C TRP A 46 -11.92 5.02 2.68
N ILE A 47 -10.73 5.62 2.83
CA ILE A 47 -10.04 6.29 1.73
C ILE A 47 -9.72 5.28 0.62
N LEU A 48 -9.20 4.11 0.98
CA LEU A 48 -8.85 3.06 0.03
C LEU A 48 -10.08 2.49 -0.69
N LEU A 49 -11.21 2.38 0.01
CA LEU A 49 -12.48 1.92 -0.57
C LEU A 49 -13.03 2.94 -1.57
N ILE A 50 -13.00 4.23 -1.25
CA ILE A 50 -13.39 5.32 -2.17
C ILE A 50 -12.48 5.32 -3.39
N PHE A 51 -11.16 5.23 -3.17
CA PHE A 51 -10.17 5.21 -4.25
C PHE A 51 -10.37 4.00 -5.17
N SER A 52 -10.57 2.81 -4.60
CA SER A 52 -10.86 1.60 -5.37
C SER A 52 -12.16 1.72 -6.17
N THR A 53 -13.22 2.27 -5.57
CA THR A 53 -14.50 2.45 -6.23
C THR A 53 -14.39 3.42 -7.41
N ALA A 54 -13.72 4.57 -7.19
CA ALA A 54 -13.45 5.54 -8.24
C ALA A 54 -12.60 4.94 -9.37
N PHE A 55 -11.57 4.16 -9.03
CA PHE A 55 -10.72 3.49 -10.00
C PHE A 55 -11.50 2.48 -10.85
N ILE A 56 -12.41 1.71 -10.25
CA ILE A 56 -13.27 0.77 -10.97
C ILE A 56 -14.23 1.51 -11.91
N LEU A 57 -14.92 2.56 -11.44
CA LEU A 57 -15.80 3.37 -12.28
C LEU A 57 -15.05 4.00 -13.44
N PHE A 58 -13.87 4.56 -13.16
CA PHE A 58 -13.02 5.17 -14.19
C PHE A 58 -12.55 4.14 -15.22
N GLY A 59 -12.12 2.95 -14.77
CA GLY A 59 -11.73 1.86 -15.65
C GLY A 59 -12.89 1.34 -16.52
N LEU A 60 -14.10 1.26 -15.97
CA LEU A 60 -15.31 0.92 -16.72
C LEU A 60 -15.62 1.98 -17.79
N GLY A 61 -15.57 3.26 -17.42
CA GLY A 61 -15.75 4.37 -18.36
C GLY A 61 -14.73 4.35 -19.50
N LEU A 62 -13.47 4.08 -19.18
CA LEU A 62 -12.41 3.96 -20.18
C LEU A 62 -12.64 2.79 -21.14
N ARG A 63 -13.14 1.64 -20.66
CA ARG A 63 -13.52 0.51 -21.52
C ARG A 63 -14.67 0.86 -22.45
N PHE A 64 -15.70 1.54 -21.94
CA PHE A 64 -16.80 2.02 -22.78
C PHE A 64 -16.32 3.01 -23.82
N LEU A 65 -15.42 3.93 -23.45
CA LEU A 65 -14.82 4.88 -24.39
C LEU A 65 -14.01 4.14 -25.46
N LEU A 66 -13.20 3.15 -25.10
CA LEU A 66 -12.44 2.33 -26.05
C LEU A 66 -13.36 1.55 -27.01
N LEU A 67 -14.44 0.96 -26.49
CA LEU A 67 -15.45 0.25 -27.30
C LEU A 67 -16.17 1.21 -28.24
N GLY A 68 -16.57 2.39 -27.75
CA GLY A 68 -17.18 3.44 -28.56
C GLY A 68 -16.24 3.92 -29.66
N LEU A 69 -14.96 4.12 -29.33
CA LEU A 69 -13.92 4.50 -30.28
C LEU A 69 -13.68 3.39 -31.32
N ALA A 70 -13.66 2.13 -30.89
CA ALA A 70 -13.55 0.98 -31.79
C ALA A 70 -14.73 0.93 -32.77
N CYS A 71 -15.97 1.07 -32.28
CA CYS A 71 -17.17 1.11 -33.12
C CYS A 71 -17.17 2.32 -34.07
N TRP A 72 -16.71 3.48 -33.63
CA TRP A 72 -16.62 4.67 -34.46
C TRP A 72 -15.56 4.52 -35.56
N LEU A 73 -14.36 3.99 -35.24
CA LEU A 73 -13.36 3.65 -36.24
C LEU A 73 -13.85 2.58 -37.21
N ASN A 74 -14.60 1.60 -36.72
CA ASN A 74 -15.18 0.54 -37.52
C ASN A 74 -16.11 1.09 -38.61
N GLN A 75 -16.88 2.13 -38.26
CA GLN A 75 -17.79 2.80 -39.18
C GLN A 75 -17.07 3.66 -40.22
N ILE A 76 -15.91 4.25 -39.88
CA ILE A 76 -15.08 5.02 -40.83
C ILE A 76 -14.37 4.11 -41.84
N PHE A 77 -13.91 2.94 -41.41
CA PHE A 77 -13.14 2.01 -42.24
C PHE A 77 -14.02 0.98 -42.98
N GLU A 78 -15.36 1.02 -42.83
CA GLU A 78 -16.33 0.07 -43.40
C GLU A 78 -15.99 -1.42 -43.15
N SER A 79 -15.11 -1.72 -42.21
CA SER A 79 -14.53 -3.05 -42.02
C SER A 79 -14.54 -3.44 -40.54
N ASN A 80 -15.24 -4.54 -40.25
CA ASN A 80 -15.70 -4.93 -38.92
C ASN A 80 -14.60 -5.22 -37.87
N TYR A 81 -13.34 -5.33 -38.30
CA TYR A 81 -12.23 -5.80 -37.46
C TYR A 81 -11.10 -4.78 -37.30
N ILE A 82 -11.01 -3.78 -38.17
CA ILE A 82 -9.88 -2.84 -38.20
C ILE A 82 -9.95 -1.88 -37.01
N GLY A 83 -11.15 -1.41 -36.66
CA GLY A 83 -11.34 -0.51 -35.51
C GLY A 83 -10.92 -1.16 -34.19
N PHE A 84 -11.26 -2.45 -33.99
CA PHE A 84 -10.84 -3.19 -32.82
C PHE A 84 -9.33 -3.44 -32.78
N LEU A 85 -8.73 -3.76 -33.92
CA LEU A 85 -7.29 -4.01 -34.05
C LEU A 85 -6.47 -2.75 -33.73
N MET A 86 -6.87 -1.58 -34.25
CA MET A 86 -6.20 -0.31 -33.97
C MET A 86 -6.25 0.06 -32.49
N VAL A 87 -7.41 -0.12 -31.83
CA VAL A 87 -7.56 0.16 -30.40
C VAL A 87 -6.71 -0.81 -29.55
N ALA A 88 -6.67 -2.09 -29.91
CA ALA A 88 -5.84 -3.07 -29.23
C ALA A 88 -4.33 -2.75 -29.36
N LEU A 89 -3.88 -2.37 -30.57
CA LEU A 89 -2.49 -2.02 -30.85
C LEU A 89 -2.07 -0.75 -30.08
N PHE A 90 -2.94 0.27 -30.04
CA PHE A 90 -2.72 1.47 -29.24
C PHE A 90 -2.62 1.16 -27.75
N CYS A 91 -3.48 0.29 -27.23
CA CYS A 91 -3.46 -0.13 -25.83
C CYS A 91 -2.16 -0.88 -25.50
N PHE A 92 -1.69 -1.74 -26.41
CA PHE A 92 -0.41 -2.45 -26.26
C PHE A 92 0.78 -1.49 -26.26
N LEU A 93 0.79 -0.50 -27.14
CA LEU A 93 1.82 0.55 -27.18
C LEU A 93 1.86 1.37 -25.89
N MET A 94 0.71 1.75 -25.34
CA MET A 94 0.64 2.44 -24.04
C MET A 94 1.24 1.59 -22.91
N VAL A 95 0.91 0.30 -22.84
CA VAL A 95 1.50 -0.61 -21.84
C VAL A 95 3.01 -0.74 -22.03
N ALA A 96 3.47 -0.90 -23.27
CA ALA A 96 4.90 -0.96 -23.59
C ALA A 96 5.62 0.33 -23.19
N ALA A 97 5.04 1.50 -23.48
CA ALA A 97 5.61 2.80 -23.10
C ALA A 97 5.71 2.96 -21.58
N VAL A 98 4.68 2.56 -20.83
CA VAL A 98 4.71 2.56 -19.36
C VAL A 98 5.78 1.62 -18.82
N LEU A 99 5.92 0.41 -19.37
CA LEU A 99 6.98 -0.53 -19.01
C LEU A 99 8.37 0.02 -19.30
N LEU A 100 8.54 0.72 -20.43
CA LEU A 100 9.80 1.37 -20.79
C LEU A 100 10.12 2.54 -19.86
N MET A 101 9.14 3.39 -19.52
CA MET A 101 9.33 4.47 -18.54
C MET A 101 9.69 3.92 -17.17
N LEU A 102 9.01 2.84 -16.73
CA LEU A 102 9.33 2.19 -15.46
C LEU A 102 10.75 1.61 -15.47
N ARG A 103 11.15 0.98 -16.58
CA ARG A 103 12.51 0.46 -16.76
C ARG A 103 13.54 1.59 -16.77
N SER A 104 13.26 2.72 -17.44
CA SER A 104 14.12 3.90 -17.41
C SER A 104 14.30 4.39 -15.99
N HIS A 105 13.21 4.57 -15.25
CA HIS A 105 13.25 5.09 -13.88
C HIS A 105 14.03 4.18 -12.92
N ILE A 106 13.98 2.85 -13.11
CA ILE A 106 14.80 1.90 -12.37
C ILE A 106 16.28 2.02 -12.79
N ASN A 107 16.55 2.15 -14.08
CA ASN A 107 17.91 2.28 -14.60
C ASN A 107 18.57 3.60 -14.18
N ASP A 108 17.81 4.70 -14.13
CA ASP A 108 18.24 5.99 -13.61
C ASP A 108 18.53 5.92 -12.10
N GLN A 109 17.69 5.23 -11.32
CA GLN A 109 17.96 5.00 -9.89
C GLN A 109 19.23 4.17 -9.63
N VAL A 110 19.53 3.20 -10.49
CA VAL A 110 20.76 2.40 -10.41
C VAL A 110 21.98 3.24 -10.78
N ALA A 111 21.88 4.08 -11.82
CA ALA A 111 22.95 4.98 -12.22
C ALA A 111 23.28 6.05 -11.17
N ASP A 112 22.28 6.56 -10.43
CA ASP A 112 22.51 7.48 -9.31
C ASP A 112 23.13 6.79 -8.08
N GLN A 113 22.82 5.51 -7.82
CA GLN A 113 23.45 4.75 -6.72
C GLN A 113 24.93 4.43 -6.98
N GLU A 114 25.29 4.11 -8.22
CA GLU A 114 26.70 3.83 -8.60
C GLU A 114 27.56 5.09 -8.41
N LYS A 115 27.03 6.27 -8.76
CA LYS A 115 27.72 7.55 -8.63
C LYS A 115 27.99 8.01 -7.19
N ILE A 116 27.24 7.50 -6.21
CA ILE A 116 27.42 7.81 -4.78
C ILE A 116 28.42 6.83 -4.13
N THR A 117 28.67 5.67 -4.74
CA THR A 117 29.54 4.63 -4.15
C THR A 117 31.00 4.76 -4.62
N ASP A 118 31.24 5.40 -5.77
CA ASP A 118 32.57 5.65 -6.35
C ASP A 118 33.15 7.06 -6.06
N GLY A 119 32.55 7.82 -5.14
CA GLY A 119 33.04 9.14 -4.69
C GLY A 119 33.48 9.14 -3.23
#